data_AF-A0A497YIU3-F1
#
_entry.id   AF-A0A497YIU3-F1
#
_cell.length_a   1.000
_cell.length_b   1.000
_cell.length_c   1.000
_cell.angle_alpha   90.00
_cell.angle_beta   90.00
_cell.angle_gamma   90.00
#
_symmetry.space_group_name_H-M   'P 1'
#
loop_
_entity.id
_entity.type
_entity.pdbx_description
1 polymer ?
#
loop_
_entity_poly.entity_id
_entity_poly.type
_entity_poly.pdbx_seq_one_letter_code
_entity_poly.pdbx_strand_id
1 'polypeptide(L)'
;MNKLLRIFRYAGFSLIFIGLVSIANHLINAVDNYNAGQLSINLTENSVVQQVKTIGAAKFTNSHFGTYAFKPTLKQAIILSDKGLDGIGAYTAFYLIIGSVILFIAYTRPKWLENITENRLWQLVGIGGILFFALKFLFFFLMKGYVEDLTGKAFTYQTMDAGNINLGVISIIAIFSIIYELLSYSRKLKQENDLTI
;
A
#
# COMPACT_ATOMS: atom_id res chain seq x y z
N MET A 1 7.09 -26.91 -19.39
CA MET A 1 7.07 -25.48 -18.97
C MET A 1 7.78 -25.39 -17.63
N ASN A 2 8.78 -24.51 -17.51
CA ASN A 2 9.62 -24.42 -16.32
C ASN A 2 8.77 -24.11 -15.06
N LYS A 3 8.95 -24.87 -13.97
CA LYS A 3 8.17 -24.71 -12.72
C LYS A 3 8.26 -23.28 -12.19
N LEU A 4 9.44 -22.65 -12.31
CA LEU A 4 9.68 -21.27 -11.93
C LEU A 4 8.77 -20.28 -12.68
N LEU A 5 8.69 -20.40 -14.00
CA LEU A 5 7.87 -19.54 -14.85
C LEU A 5 6.37 -19.63 -14.48
N ARG A 6 5.92 -20.83 -14.13
CA ARG A 6 4.54 -21.07 -13.68
C ARG A 6 4.25 -20.38 -12.36
N ILE A 7 5.19 -20.41 -11.41
CA ILE A 7 5.09 -19.69 -10.12
C ILE A 7 4.98 -18.18 -10.35
N PHE A 8 5.85 -17.60 -11.17
CA PHE A 8 5.80 -16.16 -11.48
C PHE A 8 4.48 -15.76 -12.13
N ARG A 9 3.97 -16.56 -13.07
CA ARG A 9 2.66 -16.28 -13.70
C ARG A 9 1.53 -16.30 -12.67
N TYR A 10 1.45 -17.32 -11.82
CA TYR A 10 0.41 -17.37 -10.79
C TYR A 10 0.54 -16.25 -9.76
N ALA A 11 1.76 -15.89 -9.37
CA ALA A 11 1.99 -14.74 -8.49
C ALA A 11 1.50 -13.44 -9.15
N GLY A 12 1.84 -13.20 -10.41
CA GLY A 12 1.38 -12.03 -11.16
C GLY A 12 -0.15 -11.96 -11.28
N PHE A 13 -0.80 -13.08 -11.64
CA PHE A 13 -2.27 -13.15 -11.69
C PHE A 13 -2.91 -12.94 -10.32
N SER A 14 -2.35 -13.53 -9.26
CA SER A 14 -2.88 -13.39 -7.90
C SER A 14 -2.81 -11.94 -7.42
N LEU A 15 -1.72 -11.23 -7.69
CA LEU A 15 -1.58 -9.81 -7.35
C LEU A 15 -2.60 -8.95 -8.08
N ILE A 16 -2.80 -9.19 -9.39
CA ILE A 16 -3.83 -8.46 -10.14
C ILE A 16 -5.22 -8.76 -9.59
N PHE A 17 -5.52 -10.03 -9.32
CA PHE A 17 -6.81 -10.44 -8.78
C PHE A 17 -7.10 -9.78 -7.42
N ILE A 18 -6.12 -9.79 -6.50
CA ILE A 18 -6.23 -9.11 -5.20
C ILE A 18 -6.47 -7.61 -5.40
N GLY A 19 -5.76 -6.97 -6.34
CA GLY A 19 -5.98 -5.56 -6.69
C GLY A 19 -7.41 -5.30 -7.17
N LEU A 20 -7.95 -6.14 -8.07
CA LEU A 20 -9.32 -5.99 -8.58
C LEU A 20 -10.38 -6.21 -7.49
N VAL A 21 -10.23 -7.22 -6.65
CA VAL A 21 -11.15 -7.48 -5.52
C VAL A 21 -11.11 -6.32 -4.52
N SER A 22 -9.93 -5.77 -4.25
CA SER A 22 -9.76 -4.58 -3.40
C SER A 22 -10.50 -3.37 -3.96
N ILE A 23 -10.42 -3.12 -5.28
CA ILE A 23 -11.18 -2.06 -5.95
C ILE A 23 -12.69 -2.30 -5.81
N ALA A 24 -13.14 -3.53 -6.07
CA ALA A 24 -14.56 -3.87 -6.00
C ALA A 24 -15.13 -3.64 -4.59
N ASN A 25 -14.43 -4.12 -3.56
CA ASN A 25 -14.84 -3.92 -2.16
C ASN A 25 -14.88 -2.44 -1.79
N HIS A 26 -13.87 -1.67 -2.20
CA HIS A 26 -13.83 -0.22 -1.97
C HIS A 26 -14.99 0.51 -2.63
N LEU A 27 -15.34 0.13 -3.87
CA LEU A 27 -16.46 0.73 -4.59
C LEU A 27 -17.81 0.38 -3.94
N ILE A 28 -17.99 -0.85 -3.45
CA ILE A 28 -19.19 -1.25 -2.72
C ILE A 28 -19.35 -0.37 -1.47
N ASN A 29 -18.30 -0.27 -0.65
CA ASN A 29 -18.33 0.55 0.56
C ASN A 29 -18.55 2.04 0.26
N ALA A 30 -17.98 2.55 -0.84
CA ALA A 30 -18.22 3.92 -1.29
C ALA A 30 -19.68 4.16 -1.68
N VAL A 31 -20.32 3.22 -2.37
CA VAL A 31 -21.73 3.29 -2.73
C VAL A 31 -22.61 3.22 -1.47
N ASP A 32 -22.27 2.34 -0.53
CA ASP A 32 -22.98 2.22 0.74
C ASP A 32 -22.91 3.52 1.56
N ASN A 33 -21.73 4.13 1.69
CA ASN A 33 -21.56 5.42 2.37
C ASN A 33 -22.30 6.56 1.65
N TYR A 34 -22.33 6.55 0.31
CA TYR A 34 -23.11 7.51 -0.47
C TYR A 34 -24.60 7.38 -0.21
N ASN A 35 -25.13 6.14 -0.24
CA ASN A 35 -26.53 5.85 0.00
C ASN A 35 -26.96 6.12 1.45
N ALA A 36 -26.08 5.86 2.41
CA ALA A 36 -26.29 6.23 3.82
C ALA A 36 -26.32 7.75 4.04
N GLY A 37 -25.81 8.54 3.09
CA GLY A 37 -25.85 10.00 3.12
C GLY A 37 -24.92 10.64 4.17
N GLN A 38 -24.01 9.86 4.74
CA GLN A 38 -23.06 10.33 5.75
C GLN A 38 -21.71 9.66 5.56
N LEU A 39 -20.65 10.47 5.49
CA LEU A 39 -19.26 10.04 5.49
C LEU A 39 -18.50 10.79 6.56
N SER A 40 -17.72 10.06 7.37
CA SER A 40 -16.93 10.60 8.47
C SER A 40 -15.44 10.42 8.20
N ILE A 41 -14.67 11.49 8.27
CA ILE A 41 -13.20 11.48 8.10
C ILE A 41 -12.49 12.14 9.27
N ASN A 42 -11.33 11.62 9.66
CA ASN A 42 -10.54 12.18 10.76
C ASN A 42 -9.59 13.25 10.23
N LEU A 43 -9.65 14.43 10.85
CA LEU A 43 -8.97 15.64 10.40
C LEU A 43 -8.25 16.33 11.56
N THR A 44 -7.24 17.13 11.22
CA THR A 44 -6.57 18.05 12.14
C THR A 44 -6.77 19.49 11.67
N GLU A 45 -7.09 20.41 12.57
CA GLU A 45 -7.17 21.84 12.24
C GLU A 45 -5.78 22.42 11.89
N ASN A 46 -5.68 23.16 10.79
CA ASN A 46 -4.40 23.73 10.32
C ASN A 46 -3.95 24.98 11.07
N SER A 47 -4.88 25.74 11.66
CA SER A 47 -4.62 27.08 12.19
C SER A 47 -5.18 27.29 13.60
N VAL A 48 -4.88 26.35 14.49
CA VAL A 48 -5.17 26.52 15.92
C VAL A 48 -4.10 27.40 16.55
N VAL A 49 -4.50 28.38 17.34
CA VAL A 49 -3.61 29.02 18.30
C VAL A 49 -3.11 27.93 19.27
N GLN A 50 -1.85 27.55 19.10
CA GLN A 50 -1.21 26.54 19.95
C GLN A 50 -1.17 27.03 21.39
N GLN A 51 -1.99 26.44 22.25
CA GLN A 51 -1.95 26.68 23.68
C GLN A 51 -0.82 25.83 24.26
N VAL A 52 0.27 26.51 24.61
CA VAL A 52 1.41 25.87 25.28
C VAL A 52 1.19 25.95 26.78
N LYS A 53 0.99 24.79 27.41
CA LYS A 53 0.96 24.64 28.86
C LYS A 53 2.28 24.07 29.33
N THR A 54 3.01 24.81 30.16
CA THR A 54 4.22 24.29 30.81
C THR A 54 3.80 23.44 32.02
N ILE A 55 4.26 22.19 32.07
CA ILE A 55 4.03 21.26 33.17
C ILE A 55 5.40 20.79 33.67
N GLY A 56 5.89 21.40 34.76
CA GLY A 56 7.26 21.18 35.22
C GLY A 56 8.28 21.67 34.19
N ALA A 57 9.20 20.78 33.76
CA ALA A 57 10.16 21.04 32.69
C ALA A 57 9.63 20.69 31.28
N ALA A 58 8.41 20.16 31.16
CA ALA A 58 7.83 19.75 29.88
C ALA A 58 6.90 20.84 29.33
N LYS A 59 6.77 20.88 27.99
CA LYS A 59 5.81 21.71 27.27
C LYS A 59 4.74 20.80 26.66
N PHE A 60 3.49 21.04 27.04
CA PHE A 60 2.33 20.44 26.41
C PHE A 60 1.77 21.42 25.38
N THR A 61 1.59 20.98 24.15
CA THR A 61 0.95 21.76 23.08
C THR A 61 -0.30 21.01 22.63
N ASN A 62 -1.44 21.71 22.57
CA ASN A 62 -2.67 21.11 22.07
C ASN A 62 -2.62 20.89 20.54
N SER A 63 -3.27 19.82 20.08
CA SER A 63 -3.59 19.60 18.67
C SER A 63 -5.06 19.26 18.58
N HIS A 64 -5.83 20.04 17.82
CA HIS A 64 -7.27 19.85 17.68
C HIS A 64 -7.53 18.79 16.62
N PHE A 65 -7.74 17.57 17.10
CA PHE A 65 -8.14 16.41 16.30
C PHE A 65 -9.64 16.22 16.38
N GLY A 66 -10.29 15.96 15.25
CA GLY A 66 -11.73 15.78 15.18
C GLY A 66 -12.17 14.92 14.01
N THR A 67 -13.43 14.52 14.03
CA THR A 67 -14.08 13.81 12.93
C THR A 67 -15.02 14.76 12.21
N TYR A 68 -14.80 14.94 10.91
CA TYR A 68 -15.65 15.71 10.03
C TYR A 68 -16.65 14.78 9.33
N ALA A 69 -17.93 14.96 9.67
CA ALA A 69 -19.04 14.21 9.08
C ALA A 69 -19.83 15.10 8.13
N PHE A 70 -20.05 14.63 6.91
CA PHE A 70 -20.77 15.36 5.87
C PHE A 70 -21.53 14.42 4.94
N LYS A 71 -22.47 14.98 4.16
CA LYS A 71 -23.15 14.24 3.09
C LYS A 71 -22.25 14.18 1.86
N PRO A 72 -21.70 13.01 1.48
CA PRO A 72 -20.76 12.93 0.38
C PRO A 72 -21.47 13.00 -0.98
N THR A 73 -20.81 13.59 -1.97
CA THR A 73 -21.05 13.25 -3.38
C THR A 73 -20.48 11.87 -3.68
N LEU A 74 -20.94 11.21 -4.75
CA LEU A 74 -20.40 9.90 -5.15
C LEU A 74 -18.87 9.93 -5.34
N LYS A 75 -18.35 11.01 -5.93
CA LYS A 75 -16.90 11.21 -6.09
C LYS A 75 -16.17 11.29 -4.75
N GLN A 76 -16.70 12.04 -3.80
CA GLN A 76 -16.12 12.13 -2.45
C GLN A 76 -16.18 10.78 -1.74
N ALA A 77 -17.29 10.05 -1.85
CA ALA A 77 -17.41 8.71 -1.29
C ALA A 77 -16.36 7.76 -1.86
N ILE A 78 -16.13 7.78 -3.19
CA ILE A 78 -15.08 6.97 -3.83
C ILE A 78 -13.67 7.37 -3.35
N ILE A 79 -13.40 8.65 -3.09
CA ILE A 79 -12.06 9.10 -2.70
C ILE A 79 -11.78 8.87 -1.20
N LEU A 80 -12.80 9.04 -0.35
CA LEU A 80 -12.64 9.18 1.10
C LEU A 80 -13.19 8.00 1.92
N SER A 81 -13.94 7.06 1.34
CA SER A 81 -14.40 5.85 2.06
C SER A 81 -13.23 4.99 2.51
N ASP A 82 -13.40 4.25 3.61
CA ASP A 82 -12.42 3.29 4.14
C ASP A 82 -11.02 3.87 4.36
N LYS A 83 -10.92 5.03 5.03
CA LYS A 83 -9.67 5.79 5.23
C LYS A 83 -9.07 6.31 3.91
N GLY A 84 -9.91 6.43 2.87
CA GLY A 84 -9.59 7.01 1.58
C GLY A 84 -8.54 6.26 0.76
N LEU A 85 -8.14 6.90 -0.35
CA LEU A 85 -7.17 6.32 -1.29
C LEU A 85 -5.75 6.15 -0.70
N ASP A 86 -5.42 6.84 0.39
CA ASP A 86 -4.16 6.62 1.11
C ASP A 86 -4.09 5.24 1.79
N GLY A 87 -5.25 4.74 2.26
CA GLY A 87 -5.41 3.39 2.73
C GLY A 87 -5.29 2.38 1.59
N ILE A 88 -6.33 2.28 0.77
CA ILE A 88 -6.54 1.18 -0.19
C ILE A 88 -5.87 1.43 -1.55
N GLY A 89 -5.81 2.69 -1.98
CA GLY A 89 -5.31 3.07 -3.31
C GLY A 89 -3.85 2.72 -3.52
N ALA A 90 -3.00 3.00 -2.53
CA ALA A 90 -1.57 2.69 -2.60
C ALA A 90 -1.28 1.18 -2.75
N TYR A 91 -1.94 0.32 -1.94
CA TYR A 91 -1.76 -1.13 -2.05
C TYR A 91 -2.29 -1.68 -3.37
N THR A 92 -3.47 -1.21 -3.78
CA THR A 92 -4.11 -1.62 -5.02
C THR A 92 -3.24 -1.27 -6.23
N ALA A 93 -2.75 -0.03 -6.31
CA ALA A 93 -1.86 0.42 -7.37
C ALA A 93 -0.56 -0.41 -7.39
N PHE A 94 0.02 -0.66 -6.22
CA PHE A 94 1.21 -1.49 -6.09
C PHE A 94 1.00 -2.90 -6.64
N TYR A 95 -0.07 -3.59 -6.24
CA TYR A 95 -0.36 -4.94 -6.70
C TYR A 95 -0.63 -5.01 -8.20
N LEU A 96 -1.36 -4.03 -8.75
CA LEU A 96 -1.62 -3.99 -10.20
C LEU A 96 -0.33 -3.74 -11.00
N ILE A 97 0.53 -2.82 -10.56
CA ILE A 97 1.80 -2.53 -11.24
C ILE A 97 2.72 -3.75 -11.19
N ILE A 98 2.99 -4.28 -9.99
CA ILE A 98 3.90 -5.42 -9.82
C ILE A 98 3.35 -6.67 -10.52
N GLY A 99 2.06 -6.95 -10.35
CA GLY A 99 1.41 -8.08 -11.02
C GLY A 99 1.52 -8.00 -12.54
N SER A 100 1.27 -6.81 -13.12
CA SER A 100 1.41 -6.58 -14.56
C SER A 100 2.85 -6.73 -15.04
N VAL A 101 3.82 -6.18 -14.31
CA VAL A 101 5.25 -6.30 -14.65
C VAL A 101 5.70 -7.76 -14.60
N ILE A 102 5.31 -8.51 -13.56
CA ILE A 102 5.64 -9.93 -13.43
C ILE A 102 5.06 -10.73 -14.61
N LEU A 103 3.78 -10.53 -14.94
CA LEU A 103 3.16 -11.20 -16.08
C LEU A 103 3.84 -10.82 -17.39
N PHE A 104 4.08 -9.53 -17.60
CA PHE A 104 4.74 -9.03 -18.80
C PHE A 104 6.09 -9.72 -19.01
N ILE A 105 6.94 -9.77 -17.97
CA ILE A 105 8.25 -10.44 -18.04
C ILE A 105 8.08 -11.96 -18.24
N ALA A 106 7.13 -12.60 -17.55
CA ALA A 106 6.89 -14.05 -17.66
C ALA A 106 6.34 -14.51 -19.02
N TYR A 107 5.72 -13.61 -19.78
CA TYR A 107 5.24 -13.90 -21.14
C TYR A 107 6.23 -13.45 -22.22
N THR A 108 6.85 -12.28 -22.08
CA THR A 108 7.68 -11.69 -23.14
C THR A 108 9.17 -12.01 -23.00
N ARG A 109 9.66 -12.22 -21.77
CA ARG A 109 11.09 -12.44 -21.47
C ARG A 109 11.31 -13.61 -20.50
N PRO A 110 10.79 -14.83 -20.79
CA PRO A 110 10.90 -15.97 -19.89
C PRO A 110 12.35 -16.34 -19.54
N LYS A 111 13.27 -16.28 -20.52
CA LYS A 111 14.70 -16.56 -20.32
C LYS A 111 15.36 -15.64 -19.29
N TRP A 112 14.86 -14.42 -19.13
CA TRP A 112 15.40 -13.47 -18.16
C TRP A 112 15.05 -13.86 -16.73
N LEU A 113 13.84 -14.39 -16.51
CA LEU A 113 13.40 -14.95 -15.23
C LEU A 113 14.16 -16.23 -14.88
N GLU A 114 14.39 -17.09 -15.86
CA GLU A 114 15.11 -18.36 -15.64
C GLU A 114 16.59 -18.15 -15.27
N ASN A 115 17.19 -17.07 -15.77
CA ASN A 115 18.59 -16.71 -15.52
C ASN A 115 18.75 -15.63 -14.44
N ILE A 116 17.73 -15.39 -13.63
CA ILE A 116 17.81 -14.37 -12.58
C ILE A 116 18.78 -14.83 -11.48
N THR A 117 19.73 -13.97 -11.13
CA THR A 117 20.66 -14.22 -10.02
C THR A 117 20.07 -13.72 -8.70
N GLU A 118 20.56 -14.27 -7.59
CA GLU A 118 20.14 -13.90 -6.23
C GLU A 118 20.28 -12.39 -5.98
N ASN A 119 21.45 -11.81 -6.31
CA ASN A 119 21.67 -10.36 -6.20
C ASN A 119 20.66 -9.54 -7.01
N ARG A 120 20.35 -9.99 -8.23
CA ARG A 120 19.43 -9.27 -9.10
C ARG A 120 18.00 -9.36 -8.59
N LEU A 121 17.61 -10.49 -8.01
CA LEU A 121 16.32 -10.63 -7.37
C LEU A 121 16.20 -9.72 -6.15
N TRP A 122 17.23 -9.66 -5.28
CA TRP A 122 17.26 -8.73 -4.15
C TRP A 122 17.12 -7.26 -4.59
N GLN A 123 17.79 -6.88 -5.68
CA GLN A 123 17.61 -5.56 -6.28
C GLN A 123 16.16 -5.31 -6.71
N LEU A 124 15.50 -6.30 -7.33
CA LEU A 124 14.09 -6.17 -7.72
C LEU A 124 13.16 -6.04 -6.51
N VAL A 125 13.39 -6.80 -5.44
CA VAL A 125 12.58 -6.65 -4.22
C VAL A 125 12.83 -5.29 -3.56
N GLY A 126 14.07 -4.81 -3.54
CA GLY A 126 14.41 -3.47 -3.08
C GLY A 126 13.70 -2.37 -3.90
N ILE A 127 13.72 -2.48 -5.22
CA ILE A 127 12.98 -1.58 -6.13
C ILE A 127 11.47 -1.66 -5.84
N GLY A 128 10.93 -2.86 -5.62
CA GLY A 128 9.54 -3.05 -5.21
C GLY A 128 9.21 -2.36 -3.89
N GLY A 129 10.09 -2.44 -2.89
CA GLY A 129 9.94 -1.72 -1.63
C GLY A 129 9.93 -0.21 -1.82
N ILE A 130 10.86 0.33 -2.60
CA ILE A 130 10.91 1.76 -2.93
C ILE A 130 9.61 2.20 -3.63
N LEU A 131 9.14 1.41 -4.61
CA LEU A 131 7.88 1.68 -5.31
C LEU A 131 6.69 1.72 -4.34
N PHE A 132 6.62 0.78 -3.40
CA PHE A 132 5.56 0.73 -2.40
C PHE A 132 5.52 2.00 -1.55
N PHE A 133 6.67 2.42 -1.01
CA PHE A 133 6.76 3.66 -0.24
C PHE A 133 6.46 4.89 -1.09
N ALA A 134 6.97 4.95 -2.33
CA ALA A 134 6.69 6.06 -3.25
C ALA A 134 5.19 6.21 -3.52
N LEU A 135 4.48 5.10 -3.75
CA LEU A 135 3.02 5.12 -3.91
C LEU A 135 2.32 5.56 -2.62
N LYS A 136 2.73 5.05 -1.46
CA LYS A 136 2.18 5.48 -0.16
C LYS A 136 2.32 6.99 0.04
N PHE A 137 3.52 7.54 -0.17
CA PHE A 137 3.73 8.98 -0.08
C PHE A 137 2.91 9.76 -1.09
N LEU A 138 2.87 9.32 -2.35
CA LEU A 138 2.08 9.97 -3.40
C LEU A 138 0.60 10.05 -3.01
N PHE A 139 -0.01 8.93 -2.62
CA PHE A 139 -1.42 8.90 -2.21
C PHE A 139 -1.68 9.71 -0.95
N PHE A 140 -0.77 9.68 0.02
CA PHE A 140 -0.85 10.54 1.21
C PHE A 140 -0.91 12.03 0.84
N PHE A 141 0.01 12.50 -0.02
CA PHE A 141 0.03 13.91 -0.45
C PHE A 141 -1.20 14.29 -1.28
N LEU A 142 -1.67 13.39 -2.14
CA LEU A 142 -2.90 13.61 -2.91
C LEU A 142 -4.11 13.72 -1.99
N MET A 143 -4.23 12.85 -0.98
CA MET A 143 -5.33 12.89 -0.01
C MET A 143 -5.27 14.14 0.86
N LYS A 144 -4.07 14.52 1.31
CA LYS A 144 -3.84 15.74 2.05
C LYS A 144 -4.32 16.97 1.27
N GLY A 145 -3.85 17.13 0.04
CA GLY A 145 -4.27 18.25 -0.82
C GLY A 145 -5.77 18.23 -1.12
N TYR A 146 -6.33 17.04 -1.38
CA TYR A 146 -7.77 16.90 -1.64
C TYR A 146 -8.63 17.33 -0.46
N VAL A 147 -8.26 16.95 0.76
CA VAL A 147 -8.98 17.31 2.00
C VAL A 147 -8.80 18.79 2.34
N GLU A 148 -7.61 19.34 2.15
CA GLU A 148 -7.36 20.77 2.32
C GLU A 148 -8.23 21.57 1.36
N ASP A 149 -8.30 21.21 0.08
CA ASP A 149 -9.15 21.88 -0.90
C ASP A 149 -10.64 21.72 -0.56
N LEU A 150 -11.07 20.51 -0.16
CA LEU A 150 -12.45 20.21 0.21
C LEU A 150 -12.94 21.06 1.39
N THR A 151 -12.05 21.35 2.34
CA THR A 151 -12.37 22.07 3.57
C THR A 151 -12.03 23.56 3.54
N GLY A 152 -11.65 24.10 2.38
CA GLY A 152 -11.22 25.50 2.27
C GLY A 152 -9.95 25.81 3.06
N LYS A 153 -9.06 24.83 3.19
CA LYS A 153 -7.77 24.83 3.91
C LYS A 153 -7.88 24.90 5.44
N ALA A 154 -9.09 24.77 6.00
CA ALA A 154 -9.30 24.78 7.45
C ALA A 154 -8.70 23.53 8.13
N PHE A 155 -8.72 22.39 7.44
CA PHE A 155 -8.29 21.12 7.98
C PHE A 155 -7.29 20.42 7.06
N THR A 156 -6.43 19.59 7.66
CA THR A 156 -5.57 18.66 6.94
C THR A 156 -5.95 17.22 7.25
N TYR A 157 -5.70 16.36 6.26
CA TYR A 157 -5.93 14.93 6.39
C TYR A 157 -4.99 14.33 7.43
N GLN A 158 -5.54 13.56 8.38
CA GLN A 158 -4.74 12.87 9.37
C GLN A 158 -4.91 11.36 9.24
N THR A 159 -3.79 10.69 8.97
CA THR A 159 -3.71 9.24 9.12
C THR A 159 -3.65 8.89 10.61
N MET A 160 -4.75 8.38 11.17
CA MET A 160 -4.78 7.95 12.58
C MET A 160 -3.97 6.66 12.87
N ASP A 161 -3.42 6.01 11.85
CA ASP A 161 -2.60 4.79 12.02
C ASP A 161 -1.10 5.10 12.16
N ALA A 162 -0.73 5.89 13.18
CA ALA A 162 0.67 5.94 13.63
C ALA A 162 1.10 4.60 14.30
N GLY A 163 0.14 3.74 14.65
CA GLY A 163 0.37 2.50 15.40
C GLY A 163 0.94 1.31 14.61
N ASN A 164 1.10 1.40 13.29
CA ASN A 164 1.38 0.21 12.46
C ASN A 164 2.71 0.26 11.68
N ILE A 165 3.55 1.27 11.86
CA ILE A 165 4.85 1.34 11.18
C ILE A 165 5.74 0.16 11.62
N ASN A 166 5.78 -0.16 12.90
CA ASN A 166 6.56 -1.30 13.43
C ASN A 166 6.05 -2.65 12.90
N LEU A 167 4.73 -2.86 12.85
CA LEU A 167 4.15 -4.09 12.29
C LEU A 167 4.32 -4.18 10.77
N GLY A 168 4.26 -3.05 10.06
CA GLY A 168 4.56 -2.97 8.63
C GLY A 168 6.01 -3.35 8.33
N VAL A 169 6.96 -2.86 9.13
CA VAL A 169 8.39 -3.22 9.02
C VAL A 169 8.61 -4.70 9.35
N ILE A 170 7.99 -5.23 10.41
CA ILE A 170 8.05 -6.66 10.76
C ILE A 170 7.45 -7.54 9.65
N SER A 171 6.34 -7.11 9.04
CA SER A 171 5.69 -7.82 7.94
C SER A 171 6.57 -7.83 6.69
N ILE A 172 7.28 -6.74 6.42
CA ILE A 172 8.27 -6.65 5.34
C ILE A 172 9.44 -7.61 5.61
N ILE A 173 9.95 -7.67 6.84
CA ILE A 173 11.01 -8.62 7.26
C ILE A 173 10.52 -10.07 7.11
N ALA A 174 9.29 -10.38 7.49
CA ALA A 174 8.70 -11.70 7.32
C ALA A 174 8.55 -12.09 5.84
N ILE A 175 8.08 -11.18 4.99
CA ILE A 175 8.00 -11.38 3.54
C ILE A 175 9.41 -11.59 2.95
N PHE A 176 10.40 -10.80 3.37
CA PHE A 176 11.79 -10.98 2.96
C PHE A 176 12.35 -12.33 3.40
N SER A 177 12.00 -12.81 4.60
CA SER A 177 12.41 -14.12 5.11
C SER A 177 11.77 -15.26 4.31
N ILE A 178 10.49 -15.14 3.95
CA ILE A 178 9.79 -16.10 3.09
C ILE A 178 10.39 -16.13 1.68
N ILE A 179 10.71 -14.96 1.10
CA ILE A 179 11.40 -14.87 -0.19
C ILE A 179 12.77 -15.55 -0.11
N TYR A 180 13.52 -15.33 0.97
CA TYR A 180 14.82 -15.97 1.20
C TYR A 180 14.69 -17.51 1.30
N GLU A 181 13.73 -18.03 2.04
CA GLU A 181 13.48 -19.48 2.14
C GLU A 181 13.07 -20.08 0.80
N LEU A 182 12.19 -19.43 0.05
CA LEU A 182 11.80 -19.87 -1.29
C LEU A 182 13.00 -19.95 -2.25
N LEU A 183 13.94 -19.01 -2.14
CA LEU A 183 15.17 -19.00 -2.94
C LEU A 183 16.15 -20.09 -2.52
N SER A 184 16.33 -20.27 -1.20
CA SER A 184 17.13 -21.37 -0.65
C SER A 184 16.58 -22.73 -1.09
N TYR A 185 15.27 -22.90 -1.08
CA TYR A 185 14.59 -24.11 -1.55
C TYR A 185 14.76 -24.33 -3.07
N SER A 186 14.66 -23.26 -3.87
CA SER A 186 14.95 -23.33 -5.31
C SER A 186 16.40 -23.74 -5.59
N ARG A 187 17.35 -23.35 -4.73
CA ARG A 187 18.77 -23.75 -4.81
C ARG A 187 18.94 -25.26 -4.60
N LYS A 188 18.31 -25.80 -3.56
CA LYS A 188 18.32 -27.24 -3.28
C LYS A 188 17.76 -28.05 -4.45
N LEU A 189 16.63 -27.61 -5.01
CA LEU A 189 16.02 -28.27 -6.16
C LEU A 189 16.91 -28.24 -7.41
N LYS A 190 17.68 -27.16 -7.62
CA LYS A 190 18.63 -27.09 -8.75
C LYS A 190 19.85 -27.99 -8.52
N GLN A 191 20.39 -28.01 -7.30
CA GLN A 191 21.50 -28.90 -6.94
C GLN A 191 21.12 -30.38 -7.03
N GLU A 192 19.96 -30.78 -6.52
CA GLU A 192 19.46 -32.15 -6.66
C GLU A 192 19.32 -32.53 -8.13
N ASN A 193 18.75 -31.63 -8.95
CA ASN A 193 18.55 -31.91 -10.37
C ASN A 193 19.88 -31.94 -11.18
N ASP A 194 20.89 -31.16 -10.79
CA ASP A 194 22.24 -31.20 -11.39
C ASP A 194 23.09 -32.40 -10.90
N LEU A 195 22.77 -33.00 -9.74
CA LEU A 195 23.42 -34.20 -9.20
C LEU A 195 22.84 -35.52 -9.76
N THR A 196 21.66 -35.46 -10.40
CA THR A 196 20.94 -36.64 -10.90
C THR A 196 21.11 -36.87 -12.41
N ILE A 197 21.75 -35.93 -13.13
CA ILE A 197 22.11 -36.04 -14.56
C ILE A 197 23.62 -36.31 -14.65
#